data_AF-A0A011MKJ4-F1
#
_entry.id   AF-A0A011MKJ4-F1
#
_cell.length_a   1.000
_cell.length_b   1.000
_cell.length_c   1.000
_cell.angle_alpha   90.00
_cell.angle_beta   90.00
_cell.angle_gamma   90.00
#
_symmetry.space_group_name_H-M   'P 1'
#
loop_
_entity.id
_entity.type
_entity.pdbx_description
1 polymer ?
#
loop_
_entity_poly.entity_id
_entity_poly.type
_entity_poly.pdbx_seq_one_letter_code
_entity_poly.pdbx_strand_id
1 'polypeptide(L)'
;MREGAGVLVTVTVVLEFAWVLRGFYGFEAEDSARAIEHLVGLPNVTVEDWSAILEAARLHRAGLDFADALHVSRAGQCERFYTFDDRKFARRAIKLGIVPAVQVP
;
A
#
# COMPACT_ATOMS: atom_id res chain seq x y z
N MET A 1 -15.69 12.35 -27.73
CA MET A 1 -14.66 12.50 -26.68
C MET A 1 -13.42 11.79 -27.16
N ARG A 2 -12.23 12.40 -27.12
CA ARG A 2 -10.99 11.66 -27.32
C ARG A 2 -10.72 10.91 -26.02
N GLU A 3 -10.95 9.60 -26.01
CA GLU A 3 -10.43 8.76 -24.93
C GLU A 3 -8.90 8.89 -24.97
N GLY A 4 -8.32 9.46 -23.91
CA GLY A 4 -6.87 9.50 -23.77
C GLY A 4 -6.33 8.06 -23.73
N ALA A 5 -5.14 7.82 -24.29
CA ALA A 5 -4.52 6.51 -24.22
C ALA A 5 -4.46 6.03 -22.76
N GLY A 6 -4.90 4.79 -22.51
CA GLY A 6 -4.87 4.21 -21.17
C GLY A 6 -3.43 4.15 -20.63
N VAL A 7 -3.28 4.40 -19.32
CA VAL A 7 -1.97 4.43 -18.64
C VAL A 7 -1.91 3.27 -17.64
N LEU A 8 -0.84 2.48 -17.72
CA LEU A 8 -0.51 1.48 -16.71
C LEU A 8 0.37 2.11 -15.62
N VAL A 9 -0.02 1.93 -14.36
CA VAL A 9 0.75 2.34 -13.19
C VAL A 9 1.22 1.07 -12.46
N THR A 10 2.53 0.87 -12.37
CA THR A 10 3.10 -0.30 -11.68
C THR A 10 3.00 -0.14 -10.16
N VAL A 11 3.09 -1.26 -9.43
CA VAL A 11 3.06 -1.23 -7.96
C VAL A 11 4.17 -0.36 -7.37
N THR A 12 5.34 -0.33 -8.02
CA THR A 12 6.47 0.50 -7.61
C THR A 12 6.22 1.99 -7.82
N VAL A 13 5.48 2.38 -8.87
CA VAL A 13 5.09 3.78 -9.05
C VAL A 13 4.12 4.23 -7.95
N VAL A 14 3.17 3.37 -7.55
CA VAL A 14 2.28 3.69 -6.42
C VAL A 14 3.04 3.79 -5.11
N LEU A 15 4.04 2.91 -4.90
CA LEU A 15 4.94 2.98 -3.75
C LEU A 15 5.66 4.33 -3.69
N GLU A 16 6.38 4.70 -4.75
CA GLU A 16 7.10 5.99 -4.82
C GLU A 16 6.15 7.19 -4.69
N PHE A 17 4.96 7.11 -5.28
CA PHE A 17 3.94 8.14 -5.13
C PHE A 17 3.53 8.34 -3.66
N ALA A 18 3.28 7.26 -2.92
CA ALA A 18 2.97 7.33 -1.49
C ALA A 18 4.13 7.96 -0.67
N TRP A 19 5.38 7.62 -1.02
CA TRP A 19 6.57 8.21 -0.41
C TRP A 19 6.66 9.71 -0.66
N VAL A 20 6.40 10.17 -1.89
CA VAL A 20 6.39 11.60 -2.23
C VAL A 20 5.28 12.35 -1.48
N LEU A 21 4.06 11.79 -1.42
CA LEU A 21 2.95 12.40 -0.68
C LEU A 21 3.28 12.63 0.79
N ARG A 22 3.86 11.64 1.46
CA ARG A 22 4.19 11.73 2.89
C ARG A 22 5.45 12.56 3.16
N GLY A 23 6.52 12.27 2.43
CA GLY A 23 7.85 12.84 2.72
C GLY A 23 8.01 14.28 2.22
N PHE A 24 7.50 14.58 1.03
CA PHE A 24 7.67 15.89 0.41
C PHE A 24 6.47 16.81 0.67
N TYR A 25 5.25 16.28 0.52
CA TYR A 25 4.03 17.08 0.70
C TYR A 25 3.47 17.06 2.13
N GLY A 26 4.00 16.20 3.01
CA GLY A 26 3.56 16.13 4.41
C GLY A 26 2.13 15.62 4.57
N PHE A 27 1.62 14.83 3.62
CA PHE A 27 0.27 14.28 3.72
C PHE A 27 0.20 13.26 4.86
N GLU A 28 -0.89 13.36 5.62
CA GLU A 28 -1.25 12.35 6.62
C GLU A 28 -1.65 11.03 5.94
N ALA A 29 -1.73 9.95 6.73
CA ALA A 29 -2.05 8.62 6.20
C ALA A 29 -3.41 8.56 5.49
N GLU A 30 -4.41 9.27 6.01
CA GLU A 30 -5.75 9.35 5.41
C GLU A 30 -5.71 10.05 4.04
N ASP A 31 -5.06 11.21 3.95
CA ASP A 31 -4.96 11.97 2.71
C ASP A 31 -4.12 11.25 1.66
N SER A 32 -3.05 10.57 2.09
CA SER A 32 -2.23 9.72 1.22
C SER A 32 -3.05 8.56 0.65
N ALA A 33 -3.80 7.85 1.49
CA ALA A 33 -4.65 6.75 1.06
C ALA A 33 -5.74 7.22 0.09
N ARG A 34 -6.39 8.36 0.38
CA ARG A 34 -7.39 8.96 -0.52
C ARG A 34 -6.81 9.33 -1.89
N ALA A 35 -5.60 9.88 -1.93
CA ALA A 35 -4.94 10.23 -3.19
C ALA A 35 -4.61 8.99 -4.02
N ILE A 36 -4.14 7.91 -3.38
CA ILE A 36 -3.88 6.62 -4.02
C ILE A 36 -5.17 6.02 -4.58
N GLU A 37 -6.24 5.97 -3.77
CA GLU A 37 -7.56 5.46 -4.19
C GLU A 37 -8.14 6.26 -5.34
N HIS A 38 -7.99 7.59 -5.32
CA HIS A 38 -8.40 8.43 -6.42
C HIS A 38 -7.62 8.12 -7.70
N LEU A 39 -6.29 8.02 -7.62
CA LEU A 39 -5.41 7.69 -8.75
C LEU A 39 -5.83 6.37 -9.40
N VAL A 40 -6.00 5.31 -8.60
CA VAL A 40 -6.37 4.00 -9.14
C VAL A 40 -7.82 4.02 -9.67
N GLY A 41 -8.73 4.78 -9.05
CA GLY A 41 -10.12 4.93 -9.51
C GLY A 41 -10.32 5.70 -10.82
N LEU A 42 -9.26 6.26 -11.43
CA LEU A 42 -9.39 7.01 -12.67
C LEU A 42 -9.74 6.09 -13.85
N PRO A 43 -10.68 6.48 -14.74
CA PRO A 43 -11.22 5.62 -15.80
C PRO A 43 -10.18 5.23 -16.86
N ASN A 44 -9.09 5.98 -16.98
CA ASN A 44 -8.00 5.74 -17.93
C ASN A 44 -6.73 5.19 -17.26
N VAL A 45 -6.80 4.80 -15.99
CA VAL A 45 -5.68 4.20 -15.24
C VAL A 45 -5.95 2.72 -15.04
N THR A 46 -4.97 1.90 -15.40
CA THR A 46 -4.87 0.50 -14.98
C THR A 46 -3.70 0.39 -14.01
N VAL A 47 -3.80 -0.48 -13.00
CA VAL A 47 -2.69 -0.75 -12.08
C VAL A 47 -2.30 -2.21 -12.11
N GLU A 48 -1.02 -2.50 -11.85
CA GLU A 48 -0.46 -3.85 -11.91
C GLU A 48 -1.10 -4.82 -10.90
N ASP A 49 -1.45 -4.36 -9.70
CA ASP A 49 -2.10 -5.18 -8.67
C ASP A 49 -3.10 -4.35 -7.85
N TRP A 50 -4.32 -4.28 -8.36
CA TRP A 50 -5.40 -3.49 -7.78
C TRP A 50 -5.70 -3.89 -6.33
N SER A 51 -5.82 -5.20 -6.10
CA SER A 51 -6.13 -5.77 -4.79
C SER A 51 -5.10 -5.39 -3.74
N ALA A 52 -3.81 -5.57 -4.05
CA ALA A 52 -2.76 -5.27 -3.09
C ALA A 52 -2.64 -3.78 -2.81
N ILE A 53 -2.85 -2.91 -3.81
CA ILE A 53 -2.81 -1.46 -3.63
C ILE A 53 -3.94 -0.98 -2.72
N LEU A 54 -5.18 -1.45 -2.93
CA LEU A 54 -6.31 -1.06 -2.09
C LEU A 54 -6.16 -1.58 -0.65
N GLU A 55 -5.69 -2.82 -0.48
CA GLU A 55 -5.43 -3.35 0.85
C GLU A 55 -4.30 -2.59 1.55
N ALA A 56 -3.25 -2.22 0.81
CA ALA A 56 -2.18 -1.39 1.33
C ALA A 56 -2.69 -0.01 1.79
N ALA A 57 -3.56 0.64 1.01
CA ALA A 57 -4.18 1.91 1.38
C ALA A 57 -5.05 1.77 2.65
N ARG A 58 -5.81 0.68 2.78
CA ARG A 58 -6.62 0.38 3.97
C ARG A 58 -5.75 0.18 5.22
N LEU A 59 -4.70 -0.64 5.11
CA LEU A 59 -3.75 -0.89 6.20
C LEU A 59 -2.94 0.36 6.58
N HIS A 60 -2.64 1.20 5.59
CA HIS A 60 -1.99 2.49 5.81
C HIS A 60 -2.85 3.41 6.69
N ARG A 61 -4.15 3.53 6.39
CA ARG A 61 -5.11 4.23 7.26
C ARG A 61 -5.17 3.65 8.67
N ALA A 62 -5.02 2.32 8.78
CA ALA A 62 -4.97 1.63 10.07
C ALA A 62 -3.64 1.83 10.83
N GLY A 63 -2.69 2.57 10.25
CA GLY A 63 -1.48 3.04 10.91
C GLY A 63 -0.23 2.20 10.63
N LEU A 64 -0.18 1.44 9.53
CA LEU A 64 1.07 0.90 8.98
C LEU A 64 1.75 1.93 8.07
N ASP A 65 3.07 1.78 7.88
CA ASP A 65 3.71 2.43 6.74
C ASP A 65 3.17 1.84 5.42
N PHE A 66 3.08 2.65 4.36
CA PHE A 66 2.52 2.18 3.10
C PHE A 66 3.38 1.07 2.46
N ALA A 67 4.71 1.15 2.60
CA ALA A 67 5.60 0.12 2.07
C ALA A 67 5.39 -1.23 2.78
N ASP A 68 5.33 -1.21 4.12
CA ASP A 68 5.04 -2.40 4.94
C ASP A 68 3.68 -3.01 4.56
N ALA A 69 2.67 -2.15 4.44
CA ALA A 69 1.32 -2.55 4.04
C ALA A 69 1.29 -3.18 2.64
N LEU A 70 2.01 -2.61 1.68
CA LEU A 70 2.09 -3.15 0.31
C LEU A 70 2.85 -4.48 0.27
N HIS A 71 3.96 -4.60 0.99
CA HIS A 71 4.74 -5.83 1.04
C HIS A 71 3.92 -7.01 1.59
N VAL A 72 3.22 -6.82 2.71
CA VAL A 72 2.41 -7.91 3.29
C VAL A 72 1.18 -8.22 2.44
N SER A 73 0.55 -7.20 1.82
CA SER A 73 -0.60 -7.41 0.93
C SER A 73 -0.25 -8.26 -0.30
N ARG A 74 0.99 -8.18 -0.78
CA ARG A 74 1.51 -9.00 -1.90
C ARG A 74 2.08 -10.36 -1.49
N ALA A 75 2.01 -10.68 -0.20
CA ALA A 75 2.51 -11.93 0.36
C ALA A 75 1.37 -12.88 0.79
N GLY A 76 0.14 -12.66 0.34
CA GLY A 76 -1.04 -13.47 0.73
C GLY A 76 -0.90 -14.97 0.47
N GLN A 77 -0.02 -15.38 -0.44
CA GLN A 77 0.31 -16.77 -0.75
C GLN A 77 1.29 -17.43 0.23
N CYS A 78 1.93 -16.66 1.10
CA CYS A 78 2.91 -17.16 2.06
C CYS A 78 2.23 -17.64 3.35
N GLU A 79 2.81 -18.61 4.05
CA GLU A 79 2.35 -18.98 5.40
C GLU A 79 2.65 -17.87 6.41
N ARG A 80 3.83 -17.24 6.27
CA ARG A 80 4.40 -16.25 7.19
C ARG A 80 5.14 -15.17 6.42
N PHE A 81 5.18 -13.97 6.98
CA PHE A 81 5.99 -12.85 6.49
C PHE A 81 7.01 -12.46 7.55
N TYR A 82 8.30 -12.52 7.21
CA TYR A 82 9.36 -12.15 8.14
C TYR A 82 9.79 -10.69 7.93
N THR A 83 9.93 -9.95 9.01
CA THR A 83 10.44 -8.57 9.02
C THR A 83 11.46 -8.38 10.14
N PHE A 84 12.43 -7.50 9.93
CA PHE A 84 13.34 -7.05 10.99
C PHE A 84 12.77 -5.86 11.79
N ASP A 85 11.68 -5.25 11.34
CA ASP A 85 11.01 -4.16 12.06
C ASP A 85 9.97 -4.71 13.04
N ASP A 86 10.42 -5.00 14.27
CA ASP A 86 9.54 -5.42 15.36
C ASP A 86 8.51 -4.33 15.71
N ARG A 87 9.01 -3.14 16.08
CA ARG A 87 8.20 -2.12 16.78
C ARG A 87 7.19 -1.43 15.88
N LYS A 88 7.57 -1.06 14.67
CA LYS A 88 6.71 -0.29 13.76
C LYS A 88 5.88 -1.21 12.88
N PHE A 89 6.38 -2.38 12.53
CA PHE A 89 5.66 -3.30 11.64
C PHE A 89 5.08 -4.51 12.37
N ALA A 90 5.90 -5.44 12.86
CA ALA A 90 5.42 -6.74 13.35
C ALA A 90 4.34 -6.61 14.43
N ARG A 91 4.57 -5.77 15.45
CA ARG A 91 3.58 -5.54 16.53
C ARG A 91 2.28 -4.94 16.02
N ARG A 92 2.34 -4.04 15.05
CA ARG A 92 1.14 -3.42 14.46
C ARG A 92 0.37 -4.42 13.62
N ALA A 93 1.08 -5.21 12.80
CA ALA A 93 0.48 -6.25 12.00
C ALA A 93 -0.26 -7.29 12.85
N ILE A 94 0.34 -7.72 13.98
CA ILE A 94 -0.33 -8.60 14.95
C ILE A 94 -1.59 -7.95 15.51
N LYS A 95 -1.51 -6.68 15.94
CA LYS A 95 -2.67 -5.94 16.49
C LYS A 95 -3.81 -5.81 15.48
N LEU A 96 -3.48 -5.68 14.19
CA LEU A 96 -4.46 -5.55 13.10
C LEU A 96 -4.94 -6.90 12.54
N GLY A 97 -4.40 -8.02 13.02
CA GLY A 97 -4.76 -9.35 12.53
C GLY A 97 -4.42 -9.56 11.04
N ILE A 98 -3.30 -8.99 10.57
CA ILE A 98 -2.89 -9.09 9.17
C ILE A 98 -2.52 -10.53 8.80
N VAL A 99 -2.90 -10.94 7.59
CA VAL A 99 -2.55 -12.22 6.98
C VAL A 99 -1.68 -11.96 5.74
N PRO A 100 -0.55 -12.67 5.54
CA PRO A 100 0.01 -13.71 6.41
C PRO A 100 0.52 -13.17 7.75
N ALA A 101 0.70 -14.07 8.73
CA ALA A 101 1.21 -13.70 10.04
C ALA A 101 2.61 -13.08 9.93
N VAL A 102 2.77 -11.87 10.45
CA VAL A 102 4.04 -11.15 10.45
C VAL A 102 4.87 -11.52 11.68
N GLN A 103 6.13 -11.92 11.47
CA GLN A 103 7.04 -12.40 12.51
C GLN A 103 8.41 -11.74 12.42
N VAL A 104 9.06 -11.57 13.56
CA VAL A 104 10.49 -11.21 13.62
C VAL A 104 11.29 -12.52 13.72
N PRO A 105 12.40 -12.68 12.96
CA PRO A 105 13.28 -13.85 13.07
C PRO A 105 13.79 -14.13 14.48
#